data_AF-A0A3D9LH99-F1
#
_entry.id   AF-A0A3D9LH99-F1
#
_cell.length_a   1.000
_cell.length_b   1.000
_cell.length_c   1.000
_cell.angle_alpha   90.00
_cell.angle_beta   90.00
_cell.angle_gamma   90.00
#
_symmetry.space_group_name_H-M   'P 1'
#
loop_
_entity.id
_entity.type
_entity.pdbx_description
1 polymer ?
#
loop_
_entity_poly.entity_id
_entity_poly.type
_entity_poly.pdbx_seq_one_letter_code
_entity_poly.pdbx_strand_id
1 'polypeptide(L)'
;MRTPVPEYLQEVLNDCVGLGEGAVADYIPELAVADPDVFGIALSTVDGRTYSVGDDEREFSIQSVSKPFAYAAALTDRGLERVAQTVGIEPSGEAFDELSLETDSHRPKNPMINAGAIATHQLLGGEGASPRDRTDRILEFCSRLAGRQLTIDRSVAASELATADRNLALAHLLRNYGVIGGDAHEVVSGYIDQCSILVTVRDLGVMGATLANAGAHPVTGEQIVSPPVARQTLSAMAAAGMYNGAGTWFSEVGIPAKSGVSGGLLGSLPGQVGIGVFSPRLDAQGNSVRAVEVCRRLSADMGLHLMEAETYGSTVLRGVVAGEDETVISLQGVVQFTGAEVVLDHIQDLTIDSPTVVFDLQRVDRFADVGRRMILEGMRRLVLDGNRVVLDDPEGTLPDPDLGDGTYPELRSMTFAAREPRV
;
A
#
# COMPACT_ATOMS: atom_id res chain seq x y z
N MET A 1 -22.72 -15.85 14.89
CA MET A 1 -21.67 -16.54 14.12
C MET A 1 -20.38 -15.73 14.21
N ARG A 2 -19.21 -16.37 14.31
CA ARG A 2 -17.90 -15.71 14.20
C ARG A 2 -17.45 -15.77 12.74
N THR A 3 -16.64 -14.80 12.30
CA THR A 3 -16.00 -14.89 10.98
C THR A 3 -15.00 -16.06 10.98
N PRO A 4 -14.85 -16.80 9.86
CA PRO A 4 -13.89 -17.92 9.78
C PRO A 4 -12.44 -17.46 9.60
N VAL A 5 -12.18 -16.18 9.29
CA VAL A 5 -10.83 -15.69 8.97
C VAL A 5 -9.80 -15.95 10.08
N PRO A 6 -10.06 -15.67 11.37
CA PRO A 6 -9.13 -16.00 12.45
C PRO A 6 -8.86 -17.51 12.59
N GLU A 7 -9.86 -18.36 12.33
CA GLU A 7 -9.71 -19.82 12.40
C GLU A 7 -8.79 -20.31 11.28
N TYR A 8 -8.94 -19.78 10.07
CA TYR A 8 -8.03 -20.04 8.96
C TYR A 8 -6.60 -19.55 9.24
N LEU A 9 -6.42 -18.33 9.77
CA LEU A 9 -5.09 -17.85 10.15
C LEU A 9 -4.44 -18.75 11.20
N GLN A 10 -5.23 -19.26 12.15
CA GLN A 10 -4.75 -20.22 13.15
C GLN A 10 -4.32 -21.55 12.53
N GLU A 11 -5.05 -22.04 11.52
CA GLU A 11 -4.69 -23.23 10.75
C GLU A 11 -3.35 -23.03 10.02
N VAL A 12 -3.20 -21.92 9.29
CA VAL A 12 -1.94 -21.56 8.62
C VAL A 12 -0.78 -21.46 9.62
N LEU A 13 -1.01 -20.83 10.78
CA LEU A 13 -0.01 -20.75 11.85
C LEU A 13 0.42 -22.16 12.29
N ASN A 14 -0.53 -23.03 12.62
CA ASN A 14 -0.26 -24.38 13.12
C ASN A 14 0.54 -25.22 12.11
N ASP A 15 0.22 -25.10 10.82
CA ASP A 15 0.91 -25.81 9.75
C ASP A 15 2.35 -25.32 9.57
N CYS A 16 2.60 -24.02 9.81
CA CYS A 16 3.93 -23.42 9.67
C CYS A 16 4.80 -23.55 10.93
N VAL A 17 4.24 -23.84 12.11
CA VAL A 17 5.00 -23.99 13.38
C VAL A 17 6.10 -25.04 13.25
N GLY A 18 5.85 -26.13 12.51
CA GLY A 18 6.81 -27.22 12.28
C GLY A 18 8.03 -26.83 11.44
N LEU A 19 7.99 -25.70 10.73
CA LEU A 19 9.10 -25.20 9.92
C LEU A 19 10.14 -24.55 10.84
N GLY A 20 11.04 -25.38 11.35
CA GLY A 20 12.08 -24.99 12.29
C GLY A 20 13.44 -24.70 11.67
N GLU A 21 13.55 -24.69 10.34
CA GLU A 21 14.80 -24.38 9.63
C GLU A 21 15.19 -22.90 9.74
N GLY A 22 16.41 -22.58 9.30
CA GLY A 22 16.97 -21.23 9.37
C GLY A 22 17.62 -20.89 10.72
N ALA A 23 18.04 -19.63 10.86
CA ALA A 23 18.69 -19.10 12.06
C ALA A 23 18.29 -17.65 12.31
N VAL A 24 18.37 -17.20 13.57
CA VAL A 24 18.21 -15.78 13.90
C VAL A 24 19.40 -14.98 13.36
N ALA A 25 19.20 -13.68 13.10
CA ALA A 25 20.30 -12.80 12.71
C ALA A 25 21.32 -12.68 13.87
N ASP A 26 22.59 -12.99 13.58
CA ASP A 26 23.66 -13.07 14.59
C ASP A 26 24.66 -11.90 14.53
N TYR A 27 24.65 -11.12 13.45
CA TYR A 27 25.53 -9.96 13.28
C TYR A 27 25.12 -8.74 14.12
N ILE A 28 23.88 -8.69 14.61
CA ILE A 28 23.41 -7.74 15.63
C ILE A 28 23.18 -8.54 16.93
N PRO A 29 24.01 -8.35 17.98
CA PRO A 29 23.91 -9.10 19.23
C PRO A 29 22.50 -9.16 19.85
N GLU A 30 21.73 -8.08 19.79
CA GLU A 30 20.38 -7.97 20.34
C GLU A 30 19.38 -8.85 19.58
N LEU A 31 19.58 -9.07 18.28
CA LEU A 31 18.76 -9.99 17.49
C LEU A 31 19.19 -11.45 17.68
N ALA A 32 20.48 -11.68 17.96
CA ALA A 32 21.04 -13.02 18.16
C ALA A 32 20.47 -13.74 19.40
N VAL A 33 19.95 -12.98 20.37
CA VAL A 33 19.33 -13.49 21.60
C VAL A 33 17.81 -13.55 21.55
N ALA A 34 17.19 -13.23 20.40
CA ALA A 34 15.76 -13.31 20.22
C ALA A 34 15.27 -14.76 20.38
N ASP A 35 14.09 -14.93 21.00
CA ASP A 35 13.44 -16.24 21.08
C ASP A 35 13.03 -16.70 19.68
N PRO A 36 13.65 -17.77 19.14
CA PRO A 36 13.46 -18.17 17.76
C PRO A 36 12.10 -18.81 17.49
N ASP A 37 11.34 -19.17 18.53
CA ASP A 37 10.07 -19.88 18.40
C ASP A 37 8.84 -18.94 18.41
N VAL A 38 9.03 -17.64 18.64
CA VAL A 38 7.98 -16.62 18.53
C VAL A 38 7.40 -16.60 17.11
N PHE A 39 6.07 -16.62 17.01
CA PHE A 39 5.38 -16.62 15.74
C PHE A 39 4.01 -15.93 15.82
N GLY A 40 3.84 -14.85 15.07
CA GLY A 40 2.58 -14.11 14.98
C GLY A 40 2.21 -13.77 13.54
N ILE A 41 0.89 -13.73 13.26
CA ILE A 41 0.33 -13.38 11.96
C ILE A 41 -0.80 -12.36 12.18
N ALA A 42 -0.85 -11.32 11.36
CA ALA A 42 -1.96 -10.39 11.27
C ALA A 42 -2.33 -10.09 9.81
N LEU A 43 -3.62 -9.94 9.56
CA LEU A 43 -4.21 -9.54 8.30
C LEU A 43 -5.22 -8.42 8.54
N SER A 44 -4.99 -7.27 7.91
CA SER A 44 -5.83 -6.08 8.01
C SER A 44 -6.48 -5.78 6.67
N THR A 45 -7.80 -5.70 6.62
CA THR A 45 -8.55 -5.34 5.40
C THR A 45 -8.50 -3.84 5.16
N VAL A 46 -8.68 -3.41 3.91
CA VAL A 46 -8.85 -1.98 3.58
C VAL A 46 -10.07 -1.33 4.25
N ASP A 47 -11.07 -2.14 4.65
CA ASP A 47 -12.25 -1.69 5.42
C ASP A 47 -12.02 -1.55 6.94
N GLY A 48 -10.77 -1.66 7.42
CA GLY A 48 -10.45 -1.40 8.82
C GLY A 48 -10.63 -2.55 9.80
N ARG A 49 -10.79 -3.80 9.32
CA ARG A 49 -10.82 -4.99 10.19
C ARG A 49 -9.44 -5.62 10.26
N THR A 50 -8.95 -5.91 11.47
CA THR A 50 -7.70 -6.63 11.70
C THR A 50 -7.97 -7.96 12.39
N TYR A 51 -7.49 -9.04 11.77
CA TYR A 51 -7.49 -10.39 12.32
C TYR A 51 -6.05 -10.81 12.62
N SER A 52 -5.81 -11.48 13.74
CA SER A 52 -4.47 -11.94 14.09
C SER A 52 -4.49 -13.14 15.03
N VAL A 53 -3.39 -13.88 15.04
CA VAL A 53 -3.17 -15.12 15.79
C VAL A 53 -1.70 -15.25 16.19
N GLY A 54 -1.42 -16.09 17.20
CA GLY A 54 -0.06 -16.30 17.71
C GLY A 54 0.42 -15.15 18.61
N ASP A 55 1.72 -14.86 18.56
CA ASP A 55 2.38 -13.80 19.34
C ASP A 55 2.13 -12.41 18.75
N ASP A 56 0.86 -12.03 18.63
CA ASP A 56 0.43 -10.88 17.83
C ASP A 56 0.65 -9.49 18.47
N GLU A 57 0.93 -9.46 19.77
CA GLU A 57 1.27 -8.25 20.54
C GLU A 57 2.77 -8.11 20.82
N ARG A 58 3.60 -9.07 20.35
CA ARG A 58 5.05 -9.00 20.58
C ARG A 58 5.67 -7.88 19.74
N GLU A 59 6.31 -6.92 20.41
CA GLU A 59 7.08 -5.89 19.73
C GLU A 59 8.45 -6.42 19.27
N PHE A 60 8.88 -5.96 18.09
CA PHE A 60 10.18 -6.22 17.50
C PHE A 60 10.63 -5.01 16.66
N SER A 61 11.94 -4.86 16.45
CA SER A 61 12.48 -3.80 15.58
C SER A 61 12.06 -4.05 14.13
N ILE A 62 11.48 -3.06 13.46
CA ILE A 62 10.94 -3.15 12.10
C ILE A 62 12.01 -3.42 11.02
N GLN A 63 13.27 -3.03 11.27
CA GLN A 63 14.41 -3.28 10.39
C GLN A 63 14.15 -2.81 8.94
N SER A 64 14.55 -3.59 7.94
CA SER A 64 14.36 -3.26 6.52
C SER A 64 12.88 -3.12 6.10
N VAL A 65 11.92 -3.56 6.92
CA VAL A 65 10.48 -3.33 6.68
C VAL A 65 10.14 -1.84 6.79
N SER A 66 10.99 -1.01 7.39
CA SER A 66 10.83 0.46 7.42
C SER A 66 11.02 1.14 6.05
N LYS A 67 11.76 0.52 5.12
CA LYS A 67 12.22 1.16 3.88
C LYS A 67 11.08 1.63 2.97
N PRO A 68 10.01 0.84 2.72
CA PRO A 68 8.86 1.32 1.97
C PRO A 68 8.20 2.55 2.59
N PHE A 69 8.15 2.62 3.93
CA PHE A 69 7.53 3.75 4.63
C PHE A 69 8.39 5.00 4.56
N ALA A 70 9.72 4.88 4.71
CA ALA A 70 10.63 5.99 4.49
C ALA A 70 10.58 6.51 3.04
N TYR A 71 10.45 5.60 2.06
CA TYR A 71 10.27 5.97 0.66
C TYR A 71 8.95 6.71 0.43
N ALA A 72 7.84 6.21 0.97
CA ALA A 72 6.55 6.89 0.90
C ALA A 72 6.61 8.29 1.53
N ALA A 73 7.22 8.42 2.71
CA ALA A 73 7.39 9.71 3.38
C ALA A 73 8.25 10.68 2.55
N ALA A 74 9.38 10.22 1.99
CA ALA A 74 10.22 11.03 1.14
C ALA A 74 9.49 11.51 -0.14
N LEU A 75 8.68 10.64 -0.75
CA LEU A 75 7.84 10.99 -1.91
C LEU A 75 6.79 12.05 -1.54
N THR A 76 6.17 11.93 -0.37
CA THR A 76 5.24 12.94 0.15
C THR A 76 5.94 14.28 0.43
N ASP A 77 7.13 14.24 1.01
CA ASP A 77 7.86 15.44 1.46
C ASP A 77 8.57 16.19 0.31
N ARG A 78 8.98 15.47 -0.75
CA ARG A 78 9.83 16.00 -1.84
C ARG A 78 9.21 15.93 -3.23
N GLY A 79 8.14 15.17 -3.40
CA GLY A 79 7.56 14.86 -4.71
C GLY A 79 8.34 13.77 -5.47
N LEU A 80 7.66 13.14 -6.43
CA LEU A 80 8.17 11.99 -7.19
C LEU A 80 9.44 12.34 -7.98
N GLU A 81 9.46 13.49 -8.64
CA GLU A 81 10.58 13.90 -9.50
C GLU A 81 11.88 14.04 -8.71
N ARG A 82 11.82 14.70 -7.54
CA ARG A 82 13.00 14.93 -6.71
C ARG A 82 13.56 13.63 -6.15
N VAL A 83 12.68 12.74 -5.67
CA VAL A 83 13.10 11.43 -5.15
C VAL A 83 13.71 10.57 -6.26
N ALA A 84 13.12 10.57 -7.45
CA ALA A 84 13.63 9.81 -8.60
C ALA A 84 15.05 10.26 -9.01
N GLN A 85 15.41 11.53 -8.84
CA GLN A 85 16.78 12.00 -9.10
C GLN A 85 17.81 11.43 -8.12
N THR A 86 17.38 11.00 -6.92
CA THR A 86 18.27 10.54 -5.84
C THR A 86 18.27 9.02 -5.70
N VAL A 87 17.18 8.34 -6.03
CA VAL A 87 17.06 6.87 -5.95
C VAL A 87 16.22 6.34 -7.10
N GLY A 88 16.70 5.28 -7.75
CA GLY A 88 15.99 4.60 -8.84
C GLY A 88 14.84 3.72 -8.34
N ILE A 89 14.33 2.88 -9.24
CA ILE A 89 13.27 1.90 -8.94
C ILE A 89 13.57 0.51 -9.50
N GLU A 90 14.73 0.33 -10.12
CA GLU A 90 15.10 -0.90 -10.81
C GLU A 90 15.54 -1.97 -9.80
N PRO A 91 15.16 -3.25 -10.02
CA PRO A 91 15.69 -4.35 -9.23
C PRO A 91 17.22 -4.40 -9.35
N SER A 92 17.91 -4.65 -8.24
CA SER A 92 19.37 -4.57 -8.25
C SER A 92 20.04 -5.71 -9.00
N GLY A 93 19.37 -6.87 -9.12
CA GLY A 93 19.87 -8.09 -9.80
C GLY A 93 21.10 -8.75 -9.15
N GLU A 94 21.82 -7.99 -8.33
CA GLU A 94 23.04 -8.38 -7.65
C GLU A 94 22.75 -8.75 -6.20
N ALA A 95 23.60 -9.63 -5.64
CA ALA A 95 23.58 -9.95 -4.22
C ALA A 95 23.51 -8.69 -3.36
N PHE A 96 22.93 -8.82 -2.17
CA PHE A 96 22.87 -7.76 -1.16
C PHE A 96 24.23 -7.06 -0.97
N ASP A 97 25.34 -7.72 -1.32
CA ASP A 97 26.73 -7.36 -1.10
C ASP A 97 27.43 -6.52 -2.19
N GLU A 98 26.88 -6.35 -3.40
CA GLU A 98 27.48 -5.46 -4.40
C GLU A 98 27.00 -4.00 -4.27
N LEU A 99 27.87 -3.06 -4.66
CA LEU A 99 27.59 -1.63 -4.68
C LEU A 99 26.57 -1.33 -5.80
N SER A 100 25.29 -1.63 -5.56
CA SER A 100 24.19 -1.49 -6.52
C SER A 100 23.81 -0.02 -6.78
N LEU A 101 24.75 0.71 -7.40
CA LEU A 101 24.54 2.04 -7.99
C LEU A 101 24.36 1.89 -9.50
N GLU A 102 23.58 2.79 -10.10
CA GLU A 102 23.49 2.89 -11.56
C GLU A 102 24.82 3.39 -12.15
N THR A 103 25.24 2.84 -13.29
CA THR A 103 26.53 3.14 -13.92
C THR A 103 26.66 4.62 -14.29
N ASP A 104 25.61 5.23 -14.84
CA ASP A 104 25.67 6.60 -15.38
C ASP A 104 25.30 7.65 -14.34
N SER A 105 24.22 7.42 -13.58
CA SER A 105 23.68 8.41 -12.63
C SER A 105 24.30 8.31 -11.24
N HIS A 106 24.98 7.20 -10.93
CA HIS A 106 25.54 6.86 -9.62
C HIS A 106 24.52 6.85 -8.46
N ARG A 107 23.22 6.94 -8.76
CA ARG A 107 22.16 6.81 -7.77
C ARG A 107 21.93 5.33 -7.42
N PRO A 108 21.49 5.00 -6.20
CA PRO A 108 21.12 3.63 -5.85
C PRO A 108 20.00 3.10 -6.75
N LYS A 109 20.07 1.83 -7.13
CA LYS A 109 19.11 1.22 -8.07
C LYS A 109 17.65 1.27 -7.58
N ASN A 110 17.38 1.11 -6.28
CA ASN A 110 16.03 1.17 -5.70
C ASN A 110 16.04 1.52 -4.20
N PRO A 111 14.91 1.93 -3.59
CA PRO A 111 14.83 2.26 -2.15
C PRO A 111 14.83 1.04 -1.20
N MET A 112 14.73 -0.19 -1.72
CA MET A 112 14.61 -1.41 -0.90
C MET A 112 15.97 -2.00 -0.48
N ILE A 113 17.05 -1.62 -1.17
CA ILE A 113 18.44 -1.88 -0.78
C ILE A 113 18.97 -0.85 0.21
N ASN A 114 20.03 -1.18 0.96
CA ASN A 114 20.56 -0.28 2.01
C ASN A 114 21.05 1.07 1.46
N ALA A 115 21.76 1.07 0.33
CA ALA A 115 22.23 2.31 -0.29
C ALA A 115 21.06 3.25 -0.62
N GLY A 116 19.98 2.71 -1.21
CA GLY A 116 18.77 3.46 -1.52
C GLY A 116 18.01 3.91 -0.28
N ALA A 117 17.95 3.08 0.76
CA ALA A 117 17.31 3.43 2.01
C ALA A 117 18.05 4.55 2.77
N ILE A 118 19.39 4.52 2.80
CA ILE A 118 20.24 5.58 3.36
C ILE A 118 20.03 6.90 2.60
N ALA A 119 20.02 6.84 1.26
CA ALA A 119 19.75 8.01 0.43
C ALA A 119 18.32 8.55 0.64
N THR A 120 17.34 7.66 0.76
CA THR A 120 15.93 7.97 1.02
C THR A 120 15.74 8.61 2.40
N HIS A 121 16.41 8.10 3.44
CA HIS A 121 16.35 8.66 4.79
C HIS A 121 16.80 10.13 4.82
N GLN A 122 17.84 10.48 4.06
CA GLN A 122 18.29 11.87 3.96
C GLN A 122 17.21 12.80 3.34
N LEU A 123 16.33 12.27 2.48
CA LEU A 123 15.31 13.06 1.82
C LEU A 123 14.15 13.45 2.74
N LEU A 124 13.99 12.81 3.91
CA LEU A 124 12.91 13.08 4.85
C LEU A 124 12.88 14.54 5.33
N GLY A 125 11.69 15.08 5.61
CA GLY A 125 11.49 16.42 6.18
C GLY A 125 11.42 17.54 5.13
N GLY A 126 11.83 18.76 5.47
CA GLY A 126 11.96 19.94 4.57
C GLY A 126 13.38 20.13 4.01
N GLU A 127 13.58 20.98 3.00
CA GLU A 127 14.96 21.37 2.62
C GLU A 127 15.67 21.94 3.85
N GLY A 128 16.88 21.47 4.14
CA GLY A 128 17.63 21.87 5.34
C GLY A 128 17.21 21.17 6.65
N ALA A 129 16.34 20.15 6.61
CA ALA A 129 16.02 19.34 7.78
C ALA A 129 17.28 18.78 8.46
N SER A 130 17.35 18.92 9.78
CA SER A 130 18.44 18.37 10.59
C SER A 130 18.35 16.83 10.68
N PRO A 131 19.43 16.13 11.07
CA PRO A 131 19.38 14.69 11.31
C PRO A 131 18.27 14.27 12.29
N ARG A 132 18.01 15.09 13.31
CA ARG A 132 16.94 14.85 14.27
C ARG A 132 15.56 15.00 13.63
N ASP A 133 15.34 16.06 12.86
CA ASP A 133 14.04 16.28 12.19
C ASP A 133 13.67 15.10 11.27
N ARG A 134 14.66 14.52 10.58
CA ARG A 134 14.48 13.33 9.73
C ARG A 134 14.05 12.11 10.53
N THR A 135 14.68 11.89 11.68
CA THR A 135 14.37 10.77 12.58
C THR A 135 12.98 10.93 13.20
N ASP A 136 12.65 12.14 13.66
CA ASP A 136 11.33 12.45 14.21
C ASP A 136 10.24 12.30 13.12
N ARG A 137 10.53 12.74 11.89
CA ARG A 137 9.61 12.63 10.74
C ARG A 137 9.24 11.19 10.39
N ILE A 138 10.22 10.27 10.36
CA ILE A 138 9.92 8.85 10.05
C ILE A 138 9.20 8.16 11.20
N LEU A 139 9.56 8.47 12.45
CA LEU A 139 8.85 7.93 13.61
C LEU A 139 7.39 8.37 13.64
N GLU A 140 7.13 9.66 13.39
CA GLU A 140 5.77 10.22 13.28
C GLU A 140 5.01 9.57 12.12
N PHE A 141 5.64 9.44 10.95
CA PHE A 141 5.00 8.83 9.78
C PHE A 141 4.59 7.38 10.03
N CYS A 142 5.50 6.55 10.56
CA CYS A 142 5.18 5.18 10.93
C CYS A 142 4.11 5.11 12.02
N SER A 143 4.12 6.03 12.98
CA SER A 143 3.09 6.11 14.03
C SER A 143 1.70 6.42 13.47
N ARG A 144 1.62 7.36 12.51
CA ARG A 144 0.36 7.66 11.80
C ARG A 144 -0.14 6.45 11.03
N LEU A 145 0.74 5.73 10.33
CA LEU A 145 0.37 4.51 9.60
C LEU A 145 -0.09 3.38 10.51
N ALA A 146 0.49 3.25 11.70
CA ALA A 146 0.12 2.22 12.68
C ALA A 146 -1.13 2.59 13.50
N GLY A 147 -1.53 3.87 13.49
CA GLY A 147 -2.65 4.38 14.30
C GLY A 147 -2.32 4.49 15.79
N ARG A 148 -1.03 4.42 16.17
CA ARG A 148 -0.53 4.58 17.55
C ARG A 148 0.85 5.19 17.58
N GLN A 149 1.24 5.77 18.73
CA GLN A 149 2.60 6.26 18.93
C GLN A 149 3.58 5.08 19.00
N LEU A 150 4.52 5.02 18.05
CA LEU A 150 5.63 4.07 18.07
C LEU A 150 6.84 4.65 18.81
N THR A 151 7.80 3.79 19.14
CA THR A 151 9.05 4.18 19.79
C THR A 151 10.24 3.51 19.13
N ILE A 152 11.46 4.00 19.40
CA ILE A 152 12.71 3.45 18.88
C ILE A 152 13.37 2.65 20.00
N ASP A 153 13.74 1.40 19.72
CA ASP A 153 14.61 0.62 20.59
C ASP A 153 16.05 1.14 20.52
N ARG A 154 16.45 1.88 21.56
CA ARG A 154 17.79 2.48 21.64
C ARG A 154 18.89 1.45 21.89
N SER A 155 18.57 0.25 22.42
CA SER A 155 19.54 -0.82 22.59
C SER A 155 19.92 -1.40 21.23
N VAL A 156 18.91 -1.76 20.43
CA VAL A 156 19.11 -2.27 19.07
C VAL A 156 19.85 -1.22 18.22
N ALA A 157 19.45 0.04 18.30
CA ALA A 157 20.11 1.12 17.55
C ALA A 157 21.59 1.27 17.91
N ALA A 158 21.93 1.24 19.21
CA ALA A 158 23.32 1.36 19.67
C ALA A 158 24.18 0.18 19.21
N SER A 159 23.62 -1.03 19.22
CA SER A 159 24.32 -2.25 18.82
C SER A 159 24.54 -2.36 17.31
N GLU A 160 23.52 -2.02 16.52
CA GLU A 160 23.64 -1.97 15.07
C GLU A 160 24.64 -0.88 14.65
N LEU A 161 24.65 0.28 15.33
CA LEU A 161 25.63 1.34 15.07
C LEU A 161 27.07 0.91 15.35
N ALA A 162 27.29 0.09 16.39
CA ALA A 162 28.62 -0.41 16.74
C ALA A 162 29.22 -1.36 15.67
N THR A 163 28.40 -1.89 14.76
CA THR A 163 28.79 -2.82 13.69
C THR A 163 28.45 -2.29 12.29
N ALA A 164 28.16 -0.99 12.17
CA ALA A 164 27.61 -0.36 10.96
C ALA A 164 28.63 -0.06 9.84
N ASP A 165 29.84 -0.64 9.86
CA ASP A 165 30.93 -0.34 8.92
C ASP A 165 30.49 -0.38 7.45
N ARG A 166 29.66 -1.38 7.10
CA ARG A 166 29.12 -1.53 5.75
C ARG A 166 28.19 -0.38 5.36
N ASN A 167 27.27 0.00 6.23
CA ASN A 167 26.35 1.11 5.98
C ASN A 167 27.11 2.45 5.93
N LEU A 168 28.14 2.63 6.75
CA LEU A 168 29.04 3.79 6.70
C LEU A 168 29.82 3.85 5.38
N ALA A 169 30.36 2.73 4.91
CA ALA A 169 31.03 2.66 3.61
C ALA A 169 30.10 3.05 2.46
N LEU A 170 28.85 2.55 2.46
CA LEU A 170 27.83 2.95 1.50
C LEU A 170 27.54 4.46 1.57
N ALA A 171 27.34 5.01 2.78
CA ALA A 171 27.07 6.43 2.95
C ALA A 171 28.23 7.31 2.49
N HIS A 172 29.48 6.95 2.78
CA HIS A 172 30.65 7.66 2.26
C HIS A 172 30.73 7.63 0.75
N LEU A 173 30.40 6.50 0.12
CA LEU A 173 30.36 6.39 -1.33
C LEU A 173 29.25 7.25 -1.95
N LEU A 174 28.04 7.20 -1.39
CA LEU A 174 26.92 8.05 -1.81
C LEU A 174 27.26 9.54 -1.68
N ARG A 175 28.00 9.92 -0.63
CA ARG A 175 28.47 11.28 -0.42
C ARG A 175 29.52 11.67 -1.47
N ASN A 176 30.45 10.77 -1.79
CA ASN A 176 31.45 10.99 -2.83
C ASN A 176 30.81 11.24 -4.20
N TYR A 177 29.70 10.57 -4.53
CA TYR A 177 28.93 10.79 -5.75
C TYR A 177 27.92 11.94 -5.67
N GLY A 178 27.83 12.65 -4.54
CA GLY A 178 26.89 13.76 -4.35
C GLY A 178 25.42 13.33 -4.26
N VAL A 179 25.13 12.05 -4.07
CA VAL A 179 23.78 11.53 -3.84
C VAL A 179 23.27 11.96 -2.47
N ILE A 180 24.15 11.89 -1.47
CA ILE A 180 23.88 12.43 -0.13
C ILE A 180 24.78 13.65 0.15
N GLY A 181 24.25 14.65 0.84
CA GLY A 181 24.95 15.90 1.18
C GLY A 181 25.26 16.04 2.68
N GLY A 182 24.58 15.27 3.53
CA GLY A 182 24.80 15.23 4.97
C GLY A 182 26.06 14.44 5.35
N ASP A 183 26.42 14.50 6.64
CA ASP A 183 27.50 13.66 7.14
C ASP A 183 27.12 12.18 7.10
N ALA A 184 28.07 11.32 6.72
CA ALA A 184 27.80 9.90 6.52
C ALA A 184 27.38 9.21 7.83
N HIS A 185 27.99 9.58 8.97
CA HIS A 185 27.65 9.00 10.26
C HIS A 185 26.28 9.46 10.75
N GLU A 186 25.93 10.73 10.53
CA GLU A 186 24.62 11.27 10.92
C GLU A 186 23.48 10.62 10.13
N VAL A 187 23.65 10.46 8.80
CA VAL A 187 22.63 9.81 7.96
C VAL A 187 22.49 8.33 8.31
N VAL A 188 23.60 7.62 8.55
CA VAL A 188 23.57 6.21 8.96
C VAL A 188 22.93 6.06 10.35
N SER A 189 23.22 6.94 11.30
CA SER A 189 22.59 6.90 12.62
C SER A 189 21.06 7.08 12.52
N GLY A 190 20.58 8.02 11.70
CA GLY A 190 19.14 8.21 11.49
C GLY A 190 18.47 7.03 10.79
N TYR A 191 19.16 6.41 9.82
CA TYR A 191 18.69 5.18 9.17
C TYR A 191 18.61 4.00 10.16
N ILE A 192 19.58 3.85 11.06
CA ILE A 192 19.58 2.81 12.10
C ILE A 192 18.45 3.06 13.12
N ASP A 193 18.23 4.32 13.52
CA ASP A 193 17.09 4.70 14.36
C ASP A 193 15.76 4.32 13.68
N GLN A 194 15.64 4.56 12.37
CA GLN A 194 14.50 4.11 11.57
C GLN A 194 14.33 2.58 11.60
N CYS A 195 15.42 1.81 11.44
CA CYS A 195 15.38 0.34 11.51
C CYS A 195 15.03 -0.18 12.91
N SER A 196 15.26 0.64 13.94
CA SER A 196 15.03 0.30 15.34
C SER A 196 13.63 0.69 15.86
N ILE A 197 12.74 1.18 15.00
CA ILE A 197 11.34 1.45 15.37
C ILE A 197 10.66 0.13 15.78
N LEU A 198 10.03 0.10 16.95
CA LEU A 198 9.30 -1.05 17.47
C LEU A 198 7.90 -1.12 16.89
N VAL A 199 7.53 -2.30 16.38
CA VAL A 199 6.21 -2.63 15.84
C VAL A 199 5.79 -4.03 16.25
N THR A 200 4.49 -4.31 16.18
CA THR A 200 3.88 -5.64 16.26
C THR A 200 3.43 -6.09 14.87
N VAL A 201 3.02 -7.36 14.73
CA VAL A 201 2.41 -7.83 13.48
C VAL A 201 1.10 -7.10 13.17
N ARG A 202 0.33 -6.71 14.19
CA ARG A 202 -0.89 -5.92 14.02
C ARG A 202 -0.59 -4.54 13.43
N ASP A 203 0.48 -3.89 13.89
CA ASP A 203 0.93 -2.61 13.32
C ASP A 203 1.30 -2.78 11.85
N LEU A 204 2.13 -3.79 11.52
CA LEU A 204 2.50 -4.06 10.13
C LEU A 204 1.28 -4.34 9.24
N GLY A 205 0.29 -5.07 9.73
CA GLY A 205 -0.97 -5.31 9.03
C GLY A 205 -1.67 -3.99 8.68
N VAL A 206 -1.87 -3.09 9.64
CA VAL A 206 -2.55 -1.80 9.43
C VAL A 206 -1.73 -0.85 8.55
N MET A 207 -0.42 -0.78 8.77
CA MET A 207 0.49 0.03 7.95
C MET A 207 0.47 -0.45 6.49
N GLY A 208 0.50 -1.77 6.26
CA GLY A 208 0.36 -2.38 4.94
C GLY A 208 -1.01 -2.15 4.31
N ALA A 209 -2.07 -2.21 5.10
CA ALA A 209 -3.44 -1.97 4.64
C ALA A 209 -3.65 -0.51 4.22
N THR A 210 -2.95 0.43 4.86
CA THR A 210 -2.94 1.84 4.44
C THR A 210 -2.35 2.00 3.03
N LEU A 211 -1.23 1.34 2.72
CA LEU A 211 -0.66 1.34 1.37
C LEU A 211 -1.61 0.65 0.37
N ALA A 212 -2.21 -0.47 0.77
CA ALA A 212 -3.18 -1.19 -0.05
C ALA A 212 -4.43 -0.35 -0.36
N ASN A 213 -4.86 0.48 0.59
CA ASN A 213 -6.02 1.37 0.46
C ASN A 213 -5.66 2.72 -0.18
N ALA A 214 -4.76 2.70 -1.17
CA ALA A 214 -4.32 3.90 -1.90
C ALA A 214 -3.84 5.06 -0.99
N GLY A 215 -3.29 4.73 0.18
CA GLY A 215 -2.73 5.68 1.13
C GLY A 215 -3.71 6.21 2.19
N ALA A 216 -4.97 5.75 2.21
CA ALA A 216 -5.94 6.10 3.24
C ALA A 216 -5.90 5.09 4.40
N HIS A 217 -5.78 5.57 5.64
CA HIS A 217 -5.72 4.71 6.81
C HIS A 217 -7.05 3.94 6.97
N PRO A 218 -7.03 2.60 7.07
CA PRO A 218 -8.23 1.78 6.91
C PRO A 218 -9.26 1.94 8.05
N VAL A 219 -8.82 2.37 9.23
CA VAL A 219 -9.71 2.60 10.39
C VAL A 219 -10.21 4.05 10.49
N THR A 220 -9.35 5.04 10.28
CA THR A 220 -9.66 6.46 10.51
C THR A 220 -10.14 7.17 9.24
N GLY A 221 -9.89 6.60 8.06
CA GLY A 221 -10.15 7.23 6.77
C GLY A 221 -9.19 8.38 6.42
N GLU A 222 -8.19 8.66 7.25
CA GLU A 222 -7.21 9.72 7.02
C GLU A 222 -6.35 9.41 5.78
N GLN A 223 -6.27 10.34 4.83
CA GLN A 223 -5.36 10.24 3.69
C GLN A 223 -3.91 10.53 4.14
N ILE A 224 -3.15 9.48 4.46
CA ILE A 224 -1.76 9.61 4.96
C ILE A 224 -0.78 9.90 3.83
N VAL A 225 -0.93 9.22 2.68
CA VAL A 225 -0.18 9.50 1.45
C VAL A 225 -1.12 9.56 0.26
N SER A 226 -0.75 10.25 -0.81
CA SER A 226 -1.61 10.30 -2.01
C SER A 226 -1.61 8.96 -2.78
N PRO A 227 -2.65 8.66 -3.58
CA PRO A 227 -2.70 7.45 -4.38
C PRO A 227 -1.49 7.22 -5.31
N PRO A 228 -0.92 8.26 -5.98
CA PRO A 228 0.32 8.09 -6.75
C PRO A 228 1.52 7.66 -5.91
N VAL A 229 1.64 8.15 -4.67
CA VAL A 229 2.71 7.77 -3.74
C VAL A 229 2.53 6.34 -3.27
N ALA A 230 1.32 5.95 -2.86
CA ALA A 230 1.02 4.57 -2.48
C ALA A 230 1.35 3.59 -3.62
N ARG A 231 0.91 3.90 -4.85
CA ARG A 231 1.22 3.11 -6.05
C ARG A 231 2.73 3.00 -6.27
N GLN A 232 3.46 4.11 -6.21
CA GLN A 232 4.90 4.13 -6.43
C GLN A 232 5.66 3.26 -5.40
N THR A 233 5.27 3.35 -4.13
CA THR A 233 5.83 2.54 -3.04
C THR A 233 5.54 1.05 -3.24
N LEU A 234 4.29 0.70 -3.57
CA LEU A 234 3.91 -0.69 -3.86
C LEU A 234 4.65 -1.26 -5.06
N SER A 235 4.86 -0.48 -6.11
CA SER A 235 5.68 -0.88 -7.27
C SER A 235 7.13 -1.19 -6.86
N ALA A 236 7.74 -0.35 -6.02
CA ALA A 236 9.09 -0.60 -5.52
C ALA A 236 9.16 -1.85 -4.63
N MET A 237 8.13 -2.11 -3.81
CA MET A 237 8.03 -3.34 -3.02
C MET A 237 7.89 -4.57 -3.92
N ALA A 238 7.03 -4.51 -4.94
CA ALA A 238 6.83 -5.61 -5.88
C ALA A 238 8.10 -5.95 -6.67
N ALA A 239 8.84 -4.93 -7.13
CA ALA A 239 10.04 -5.12 -7.95
C ALA A 239 11.27 -5.55 -7.15
N ALA A 240 11.46 -5.04 -5.92
CA ALA A 240 12.73 -5.16 -5.20
C ALA A 240 12.61 -5.55 -3.72
N GLY A 241 11.40 -5.72 -3.18
CA GLY A 241 11.20 -5.88 -1.75
C GLY A 241 11.68 -7.23 -1.17
N MET A 242 11.71 -8.27 -2.01
CA MET A 242 12.18 -9.62 -1.67
C MET A 242 13.59 -9.92 -2.24
N TYR A 243 14.39 -8.86 -2.46
CA TYR A 243 15.79 -8.94 -2.88
C TYR A 243 15.97 -9.80 -4.15
N ASN A 244 16.95 -10.72 -4.14
CA ASN A 244 17.25 -11.61 -5.26
C ASN A 244 16.11 -12.59 -5.59
N GLY A 245 15.18 -12.81 -4.65
CA GLY A 245 14.01 -13.65 -4.82
C GLY A 245 12.79 -12.93 -5.41
N ALA A 246 12.87 -11.64 -5.72
CA ALA A 246 11.70 -10.84 -6.12
C ALA A 246 10.95 -11.42 -7.34
N GLY A 247 11.66 -11.93 -8.35
CA GLY A 247 11.03 -12.55 -9.53
C GLY A 247 10.25 -13.82 -9.19
N THR A 248 10.86 -14.74 -8.43
CA THR A 248 10.21 -15.97 -7.96
C THR A 248 9.03 -15.65 -7.04
N TRP A 249 9.23 -14.72 -6.09
CA TRP A 249 8.19 -14.27 -5.18
C TRP A 249 6.98 -13.69 -5.92
N PHE A 250 7.21 -12.86 -6.94
CA PHE A 250 6.13 -12.25 -7.70
C PHE A 250 5.32 -13.28 -8.50
N SER A 251 5.95 -14.38 -8.92
CA SER A 251 5.28 -15.47 -9.64
C SER A 251 4.58 -16.48 -8.73
N GLU A 252 5.13 -16.77 -7.55
CA GLU A 252 4.59 -17.80 -6.64
C GLU A 252 3.61 -17.22 -5.61
N VAL A 253 3.83 -15.98 -5.17
CA VAL A 253 3.09 -15.34 -4.08
C VAL A 253 2.33 -14.13 -4.58
N GLY A 254 2.96 -13.29 -5.41
CA GLY A 254 2.29 -12.15 -6.05
C GLY A 254 1.79 -11.06 -5.09
N ILE A 255 2.26 -11.02 -3.85
CA ILE A 255 1.91 -9.98 -2.87
C ILE A 255 3.10 -9.03 -2.76
N PRO A 256 2.99 -7.71 -3.08
CA PRO A 256 4.05 -6.76 -2.80
C PRO A 256 4.48 -6.84 -1.33
N ALA A 257 5.77 -7.11 -1.07
CA ALA A 257 6.23 -7.44 0.27
C ALA A 257 7.62 -6.89 0.58
N LYS A 258 7.96 -6.83 1.87
CA LYS A 258 9.30 -6.52 2.36
C LYS A 258 9.59 -7.33 3.62
N SER A 259 10.69 -8.08 3.60
CA SER A 259 11.23 -8.76 4.79
C SER A 259 12.24 -7.88 5.56
N GLY A 260 12.37 -8.15 6.86
CA GLY A 260 13.38 -7.60 7.76
C GLY A 260 14.09 -8.71 8.53
N VAL A 261 15.37 -8.47 8.81
CA VAL A 261 16.29 -9.41 9.50
C VAL A 261 15.93 -9.70 10.96
N SER A 262 15.00 -8.96 11.55
CA SER A 262 14.40 -9.31 12.84
C SER A 262 13.45 -10.51 12.74
N GLY A 263 13.03 -10.89 11.53
CA GLY A 263 12.01 -11.91 11.29
C GLY A 263 10.64 -11.34 10.89
N GLY A 264 10.52 -10.01 10.82
CA GLY A 264 9.30 -9.33 10.38
C GLY A 264 9.14 -9.36 8.86
N LEU A 265 7.90 -9.56 8.39
CA LEU A 265 7.52 -9.44 6.98
C LEU A 265 6.26 -8.60 6.86
N LEU A 266 6.32 -7.61 5.98
CA LEU A 266 5.18 -6.82 5.53
C LEU A 266 4.71 -7.32 4.17
N GLY A 267 3.42 -7.59 4.03
CA GLY A 267 2.75 -7.75 2.74
C GLY A 267 1.69 -6.66 2.56
N SER A 268 1.47 -6.22 1.33
CA SER A 268 0.42 -5.25 1.00
C SER A 268 -0.14 -5.55 -0.39
N LEU A 269 -1.38 -6.05 -0.43
CA LEU A 269 -2.09 -6.38 -1.66
C LEU A 269 -3.06 -5.23 -2.01
N PRO A 270 -2.79 -4.46 -3.09
CA PRO A 270 -3.57 -3.29 -3.46
C PRO A 270 -5.08 -3.57 -3.52
N GLY A 271 -5.86 -2.70 -2.87
CA GLY A 271 -7.32 -2.76 -2.83
C GLY A 271 -7.91 -3.83 -1.90
N GLN A 272 -7.09 -4.66 -1.24
CA GLN A 272 -7.58 -5.82 -0.50
C GLN A 272 -7.12 -5.83 0.97
N VAL A 273 -5.82 -6.08 1.21
CA VAL A 273 -5.31 -6.38 2.55
C VAL A 273 -3.87 -5.91 2.77
N GLY A 274 -3.55 -5.59 4.01
CA GLY A 274 -2.20 -5.56 4.55
C GLY A 274 -1.94 -6.79 5.41
N ILE A 275 -0.70 -7.28 5.40
CA ILE A 275 -0.28 -8.49 6.10
C ILE A 275 0.96 -8.15 6.93
N GLY A 276 0.94 -8.55 8.19
CA GLY A 276 2.10 -8.52 9.08
C GLY A 276 2.39 -9.93 9.57
N VAL A 277 3.64 -10.39 9.43
CA VAL A 277 4.08 -11.67 9.98
C VAL A 277 5.37 -11.46 10.74
N PHE A 278 5.56 -12.18 11.84
CA PHE A 278 6.79 -12.15 12.62
C PHE A 278 7.20 -13.56 13.00
N SER A 279 8.39 -13.97 12.56
CA SER A 279 9.05 -15.21 12.95
C SER A 279 10.57 -15.04 12.81
N PRO A 280 11.35 -15.07 13.90
CA PRO A 280 12.77 -14.67 13.87
C PRO A 280 13.72 -15.47 12.97
N ARG A 281 13.45 -16.77 12.72
CA ARG A 281 14.35 -17.60 11.90
C ARG A 281 14.35 -17.18 10.43
N LEU A 282 15.53 -16.90 9.91
CA LEU A 282 15.78 -16.49 8.53
C LEU A 282 16.34 -17.63 7.68
N ASP A 283 15.97 -17.65 6.40
CA ASP A 283 16.58 -18.48 5.36
C ASP A 283 17.95 -17.94 4.91
N ALA A 284 18.59 -18.64 3.97
CA ALA A 284 19.88 -18.23 3.41
C ALA A 284 19.85 -16.91 2.63
N GLN A 285 18.67 -16.38 2.31
CA GLN A 285 18.46 -15.09 1.63
C GLN A 285 18.14 -13.96 2.62
N GLY A 286 18.07 -14.26 3.93
CA GLY A 286 17.75 -13.28 4.97
C GLY A 286 16.25 -12.99 5.10
N ASN A 287 15.38 -13.86 4.58
CA ASN A 287 13.92 -13.74 4.74
C ASN A 287 13.42 -14.67 5.84
N SER A 288 12.39 -14.25 6.58
CA SER A 288 11.78 -15.13 7.57
C SER A 288 11.14 -16.36 6.92
N VAL A 289 11.59 -17.55 7.33
CA VAL A 289 11.17 -18.85 6.75
C VAL A 289 9.66 -19.01 6.83
N ARG A 290 9.11 -18.90 8.05
CA ARG A 290 7.68 -19.09 8.30
C ARG A 290 6.87 -17.96 7.67
N ALA A 291 7.38 -16.72 7.66
CA ALA A 291 6.64 -15.61 7.08
C ALA A 291 6.47 -15.74 5.56
N VAL A 292 7.50 -16.22 4.86
CA VAL A 292 7.44 -16.53 3.43
C VAL A 292 6.37 -17.60 3.16
N GLU A 293 6.34 -18.67 3.97
CA GLU A 293 5.34 -19.72 3.81
C GLU A 293 3.91 -19.23 4.11
N VAL A 294 3.72 -18.40 5.14
CA VAL A 294 2.41 -17.79 5.44
C VAL A 294 1.90 -17.00 4.24
N CYS A 295 2.74 -16.19 3.60
CA CYS A 295 2.33 -15.44 2.41
C CYS A 295 2.03 -16.37 1.22
N ARG A 296 2.79 -17.46 1.04
CA ARG A 296 2.52 -18.47 0.02
C ARG A 296 1.15 -19.14 0.23
N ARG A 297 0.84 -19.54 1.48
CA ARG A 297 -0.47 -20.09 1.87
C ARG A 297 -1.60 -19.10 1.64
N LEU A 298 -1.44 -17.84 2.06
CA LEU A 298 -2.41 -16.78 1.81
C LEU A 298 -2.68 -16.56 0.32
N SER A 299 -1.64 -16.58 -0.52
CA SER A 299 -1.80 -16.47 -1.96
C SER A 299 -2.55 -17.67 -2.54
N ALA A 300 -2.10 -18.90 -2.23
CA ALA A 300 -2.64 -20.13 -2.82
C ALA A 300 -4.05 -20.51 -2.32
N ASP A 301 -4.30 -20.40 -1.02
CA ASP A 301 -5.55 -20.85 -0.40
C ASP A 301 -6.69 -19.83 -0.59
N MET A 302 -6.34 -18.53 -0.64
CA MET A 302 -7.31 -17.42 -0.64
C MET A 302 -7.33 -16.60 -1.94
N GLY A 303 -6.49 -16.94 -2.92
CA GLY A 303 -6.36 -16.20 -4.19
C GLY A 303 -5.79 -14.78 -4.02
N LEU A 304 -5.02 -14.55 -2.95
CA LEU A 304 -4.44 -13.24 -2.64
C LEU A 304 -3.19 -12.98 -3.49
N HIS A 305 -3.38 -12.83 -4.80
CA HIS A 305 -2.30 -12.65 -5.76
C HIS A 305 -2.57 -11.44 -6.66
N LEU A 306 -1.58 -10.56 -6.87
CA LEU A 306 -1.76 -9.32 -7.65
C LEU A 306 -2.22 -9.56 -9.10
N MET A 307 -1.83 -10.71 -9.67
CA MET A 307 -2.24 -11.13 -11.03
C MET A 307 -3.54 -11.95 -11.07
N GLU A 308 -4.10 -12.32 -9.92
CA GLU A 308 -5.44 -12.92 -9.83
C GLU A 308 -6.49 -11.80 -9.65
N ALA A 309 -6.54 -10.90 -10.63
CA ALA A 309 -7.53 -9.83 -10.65
C ALA A 309 -8.89 -10.36 -11.12
N GLU A 310 -9.92 -10.30 -10.27
CA GLU A 310 -11.30 -10.56 -10.67
C GLU A 310 -11.77 -9.55 -11.72
N THR A 311 -12.63 -9.99 -12.66
CA THR A 311 -13.18 -9.12 -13.70
C THR A 311 -14.28 -8.21 -13.14
N TYR A 312 -13.92 -6.97 -12.77
CA TYR A 312 -14.86 -5.98 -12.20
C TYR A 312 -15.77 -5.26 -13.22
N GLY A 313 -15.53 -5.40 -14.53
CA GLY A 313 -16.15 -4.54 -15.54
C GLY A 313 -17.68 -4.60 -15.58
N SER A 314 -18.27 -5.79 -15.47
CA SER A 314 -19.71 -5.99 -15.69
C SER A 314 -20.60 -5.62 -14.50
N THR A 315 -20.04 -5.31 -13.32
CA THR A 315 -20.85 -5.11 -12.10
C THR A 315 -21.23 -3.66 -11.85
N VAL A 316 -20.61 -2.69 -12.52
CA VAL A 316 -20.87 -1.26 -12.30
C VAL A 316 -22.22 -0.83 -12.88
N LEU A 317 -22.58 -1.30 -14.07
CA LEU A 317 -23.93 -1.13 -14.61
C LEU A 317 -24.86 -2.12 -13.91
N ARG A 318 -25.69 -1.63 -12.99
CA ARG A 318 -26.65 -2.47 -12.27
C ARG A 318 -27.85 -2.83 -13.13
N GLY A 319 -28.25 -1.92 -14.02
CA GLY A 319 -29.33 -2.14 -14.95
C GLY A 319 -29.78 -0.85 -15.61
N VAL A 320 -30.52 -1.03 -16.71
CA VAL A 320 -31.20 0.05 -17.43
C VAL A 320 -32.69 -0.25 -17.41
N VAL A 321 -33.50 0.74 -17.05
CA VAL A 321 -34.95 0.68 -17.12
C VAL A 321 -35.42 1.76 -18.09
N ALA A 322 -35.80 1.35 -19.30
CA ALA A 322 -36.39 2.25 -20.29
C ALA A 322 -37.89 2.44 -19.99
N GLY A 323 -38.34 3.68 -19.97
CA GLY A 323 -39.75 4.07 -19.87
C GLY A 323 -40.12 5.09 -20.95
N GLU A 324 -41.40 5.45 -21.04
CA GLU A 324 -41.88 6.44 -22.02
C GLU A 324 -41.37 7.86 -21.68
N ASP A 325 -41.36 8.23 -20.39
CA ASP A 325 -40.96 9.56 -19.94
C ASP A 325 -39.47 9.67 -19.57
N GLU A 326 -38.90 8.61 -18.98
CA GLU A 326 -37.51 8.57 -18.53
C GLU A 326 -36.87 7.19 -18.75
N THR A 327 -35.57 7.19 -19.06
CA THR A 327 -34.70 6.01 -19.02
C THR A 327 -33.77 6.12 -17.83
N VAL A 328 -33.80 5.15 -16.92
CA VAL A 328 -32.98 5.14 -15.70
C VAL A 328 -31.80 4.18 -15.88
N ILE A 329 -30.59 4.71 -15.73
CA ILE A 329 -29.32 4.00 -15.76
C ILE A 329 -28.81 3.92 -14.31
N SER A 330 -28.95 2.76 -13.68
CA SER A 330 -28.51 2.56 -12.30
C SER A 330 -27.07 2.06 -12.27
N LEU A 331 -26.22 2.80 -11.54
CA LEU A 331 -24.82 2.45 -11.31
C LEU A 331 -24.63 1.92 -9.89
N GLN A 332 -23.56 1.15 -9.67
CA GLN A 332 -23.19 0.67 -8.34
C GLN A 332 -21.70 0.42 -8.18
N GLY A 333 -21.24 0.36 -6.92
CA GLY A 333 -19.87 0.02 -6.57
C GLY A 333 -18.88 1.13 -6.87
N VAL A 334 -17.63 0.75 -7.14
CA VAL A 334 -16.55 1.69 -7.50
C VAL A 334 -16.51 1.90 -9.02
N VAL A 335 -16.80 3.13 -9.47
CA VAL A 335 -16.80 3.48 -10.90
C VAL A 335 -15.37 3.82 -11.35
N GLN A 336 -14.72 2.84 -11.96
CA GLN A 336 -13.39 2.94 -12.57
C GLN A 336 -13.46 2.92 -14.11
N PHE A 337 -12.31 2.86 -14.80
CA PHE A 337 -12.27 2.86 -16.26
C PHE A 337 -13.16 1.78 -16.89
N THR A 338 -12.97 0.52 -16.51
CA THR A 338 -13.72 -0.62 -17.09
C THR A 338 -15.22 -0.54 -16.79
N GLY A 339 -15.59 -0.12 -15.58
CA GLY A 339 -17.00 0.08 -15.22
C GLY A 339 -17.64 1.22 -16.01
N ALA A 340 -16.94 2.34 -16.17
CA ALA A 340 -17.42 3.45 -16.97
C ALA A 340 -17.48 3.10 -18.46
N GLU A 341 -16.51 2.36 -18.98
CA GLU A 341 -16.49 1.86 -20.35
C GLU A 341 -17.70 0.97 -20.64
N VAL A 342 -18.00 -0.01 -19.79
CA VAL A 342 -19.21 -0.85 -19.91
C VAL A 342 -20.49 -0.03 -19.90
N VAL A 343 -20.58 0.99 -19.04
CA VAL A 343 -21.75 1.89 -19.01
C VAL A 343 -21.89 2.64 -20.33
N LEU A 344 -20.80 3.22 -20.86
CA LEU A 344 -20.81 3.99 -22.10
C LEU A 344 -21.08 3.12 -23.33
N ASP A 345 -20.48 1.92 -23.40
CA ASP A 345 -20.73 0.94 -24.45
C ASP A 345 -22.22 0.54 -24.47
N HIS A 346 -22.80 0.28 -23.30
CA HIS A 346 -24.21 -0.02 -23.20
C HIS A 346 -25.09 1.16 -23.63
N ILE A 347 -24.76 2.39 -23.21
CA ILE A 347 -25.49 3.61 -23.62
C ILE A 347 -25.45 3.78 -25.14
N GLN A 348 -24.32 3.50 -25.78
CA GLN A 348 -24.16 3.62 -27.22
C GLN A 348 -25.10 2.68 -28.00
N ASP A 349 -25.33 1.49 -27.47
CA ASP A 349 -26.19 0.47 -28.10
C ASP A 349 -27.67 0.59 -27.70
N LEU A 350 -28.00 1.45 -26.73
CA LEU A 350 -29.38 1.70 -26.31
C LEU A 350 -30.10 2.64 -27.28
N THR A 351 -31.31 2.24 -27.67
CA THR A 351 -32.27 3.18 -28.25
C THR A 351 -32.98 3.91 -27.11
N ILE A 352 -32.67 5.20 -26.92
CA ILE A 352 -33.26 6.04 -25.87
C ILE A 352 -34.36 6.90 -26.48
N ASP A 353 -35.59 6.40 -26.45
CA ASP A 353 -36.76 7.12 -26.97
C ASP A 353 -37.32 8.15 -25.98
N SER A 354 -36.98 8.01 -24.68
CA SER A 354 -37.43 8.91 -23.63
C SER A 354 -36.71 10.26 -23.68
N PRO A 355 -37.41 11.39 -23.43
CA PRO A 355 -36.78 12.71 -23.41
C PRO A 355 -35.80 12.89 -22.25
N THR A 356 -35.93 12.11 -21.17
CA THR A 356 -35.11 12.24 -19.96
C THR A 356 -34.26 10.98 -19.72
N VAL A 357 -32.99 11.16 -19.36
CA VAL A 357 -32.11 10.08 -18.90
C VAL A 357 -31.68 10.36 -17.47
N VAL A 358 -31.93 9.42 -16.57
CA VAL A 358 -31.58 9.51 -15.15
C VAL A 358 -30.38 8.63 -14.86
N PHE A 359 -29.31 9.19 -14.32
CA PHE A 359 -28.21 8.43 -13.72
C PHE A 359 -28.49 8.25 -12.23
N ASP A 360 -28.80 7.02 -11.83
CA ASP A 360 -29.03 6.63 -10.44
C ASP A 360 -27.71 6.18 -9.79
N LEU A 361 -27.20 7.01 -8.88
CA LEU A 361 -25.93 6.83 -8.18
C LEU A 361 -26.11 6.41 -6.72
N GLN A 362 -27.33 6.05 -6.28
CA GLN A 362 -27.63 5.72 -4.88
C GLN A 362 -26.83 4.53 -4.32
N ARG A 363 -26.20 3.75 -5.18
CA ARG A 363 -25.36 2.59 -4.80
C ARG A 363 -23.93 2.71 -5.28
N VAL A 364 -23.52 3.88 -5.74
CA VAL A 364 -22.13 4.13 -6.10
C VAL A 364 -21.36 4.47 -4.84
N ASP A 365 -20.31 3.71 -4.57
CA ASP A 365 -19.48 3.93 -3.38
C ASP A 365 -18.54 5.13 -3.61
N ARG A 366 -17.93 5.21 -4.81
CA ARG A 366 -17.02 6.29 -5.23
C ARG A 366 -16.70 6.23 -6.72
N PHE A 367 -16.20 7.34 -7.26
CA PHE A 367 -15.61 7.41 -8.60
C PHE A 367 -14.08 7.49 -8.53
N ALA A 368 -13.40 6.73 -9.40
CA ALA A 368 -12.02 7.02 -9.75
C ALA A 368 -11.96 8.17 -10.77
N ASP A 369 -10.87 8.93 -10.81
CA ASP A 369 -10.72 10.11 -11.69
C ASP A 369 -11.07 9.86 -13.17
N VAL A 370 -10.67 8.70 -13.70
CA VAL A 370 -10.99 8.33 -15.09
C VAL A 370 -12.44 7.93 -15.27
N GLY A 371 -13.01 7.15 -14.34
CA GLY A 371 -14.42 6.76 -14.38
C GLY A 371 -15.33 7.97 -14.29
N ARG A 372 -15.02 8.91 -13.38
CA ARG A 372 -15.69 10.21 -13.27
C ARG A 372 -15.71 10.96 -14.60
N ARG A 373 -14.55 11.18 -15.21
CA ARG A 373 -14.44 11.93 -16.47
C ARG A 373 -15.20 11.27 -17.61
N MET A 374 -15.16 9.94 -17.70
CA MET A 374 -15.86 9.18 -18.73
C MET A 374 -17.38 9.27 -18.56
N ILE A 375 -17.90 9.10 -17.35
CA ILE A 375 -19.35 9.20 -17.10
C ILE A 375 -19.87 10.62 -17.37
N LEU A 376 -19.14 11.66 -16.94
CA LEU A 376 -19.50 13.05 -17.25
C LEU A 376 -19.50 13.33 -18.76
N GLU A 377 -18.52 12.82 -19.51
CA GLU A 377 -18.51 12.91 -20.97
C GLU A 377 -19.69 12.15 -21.60
N GLY A 378 -20.08 11.00 -21.06
CA GLY A 378 -21.28 10.27 -21.49
C GLY A 378 -22.56 11.06 -21.28
N MET A 379 -22.73 11.66 -20.10
CA MET A 379 -23.84 12.57 -19.78
C MET A 379 -23.88 13.76 -20.75
N ARG A 380 -22.72 14.35 -21.05
CA ARG A 380 -22.61 15.45 -22.02
C ARG A 380 -23.11 15.06 -23.40
N ARG A 381 -22.72 13.88 -23.90
CA ARG A 381 -23.15 13.39 -25.22
C ARG A 381 -24.66 13.19 -25.30
N LEU A 382 -25.27 12.64 -24.25
CA LEU A 382 -26.72 12.54 -24.15
C LEU A 382 -27.40 13.91 -24.21
N VAL A 383 -26.83 14.93 -23.57
CA VAL A 383 -27.32 16.32 -23.68
C VAL A 383 -27.20 16.84 -25.11
N LEU A 384 -26.08 16.57 -25.80
CA LEU A 384 -25.87 16.97 -27.20
C LEU A 384 -26.81 16.24 -28.17
N ASP A 385 -27.19 15.01 -27.86
CA ASP A 385 -28.18 14.23 -28.62
C ASP A 385 -29.63 14.68 -28.34
N GLY A 386 -29.82 15.63 -27.42
CA GLY A 386 -31.09 16.29 -27.14
C GLY A 386 -31.85 15.72 -25.94
N ASN A 387 -31.26 14.79 -25.19
CA ASN A 387 -31.85 14.27 -23.96
C ASN A 387 -31.62 15.24 -22.79
N ARG A 388 -32.59 15.30 -21.89
CA ARG A 388 -32.44 15.95 -20.59
C ARG A 388 -31.78 14.97 -19.62
N VAL A 389 -30.61 15.30 -19.09
CA VAL A 389 -29.88 14.42 -18.17
C VAL A 389 -30.11 14.83 -16.72
N VAL A 390 -30.53 13.86 -15.90
CA VAL A 390 -30.83 14.02 -14.48
C VAL A 390 -29.92 13.13 -13.65
N LEU A 391 -29.43 13.64 -12.52
CA LEU A 391 -28.57 12.95 -11.57
C LEU A 391 -29.34 12.67 -10.27
N ASP A 392 -29.44 11.40 -9.88
CA ASP A 392 -29.97 10.95 -8.59
C ASP A 392 -28.81 10.51 -7.70
N ASP A 393 -28.20 11.48 -7.01
CA ASP A 393 -27.01 11.34 -6.17
C ASP A 393 -27.25 11.93 -4.77
N PRO A 394 -28.02 11.25 -3.91
CA PRO A 394 -28.37 11.79 -2.59
C PRO A 394 -27.19 11.90 -1.63
N GLU A 395 -26.11 11.16 -1.87
CA GLU A 395 -24.90 11.15 -1.03
C GLU A 395 -23.80 12.09 -1.56
N GLY A 396 -24.00 12.73 -2.72
CA GLY A 396 -23.01 13.62 -3.31
C GLY A 396 -21.73 12.88 -3.72
N THR A 397 -21.86 11.63 -4.15
CA THR A 397 -20.76 10.75 -4.60
C THR A 397 -20.06 11.28 -5.85
N LEU A 398 -20.75 12.10 -6.65
CA LEU A 398 -20.23 12.82 -7.80
C LEU A 398 -20.23 14.34 -7.55
N PRO A 399 -19.28 14.86 -6.75
CA PRO A 399 -19.23 16.30 -6.46
C PRO A 399 -18.86 17.10 -7.71
N ASP A 400 -19.46 18.30 -7.82
CA ASP A 400 -19.23 19.28 -8.89
C ASP A 400 -19.31 18.69 -10.32
N PRO A 401 -20.49 18.20 -10.75
CA PRO A 401 -20.64 17.44 -11.99
C PRO A 401 -20.66 18.34 -13.25
N ASP A 402 -19.65 19.20 -13.42
CA ASP A 402 -19.43 19.96 -14.65
C ASP A 402 -19.17 18.99 -15.81
N LEU A 403 -19.96 19.12 -16.87
CA LEU A 403 -19.88 18.31 -18.09
C LEU A 403 -18.69 18.72 -19.00
N GLY A 404 -17.91 19.73 -18.60
CA GLY A 404 -16.69 20.18 -19.27
C GLY A 404 -16.89 21.36 -20.23
N ASP A 405 -18.10 21.89 -20.30
CA ASP A 405 -18.45 23.13 -21.00
C ASP A 405 -19.22 24.13 -20.13
N GLY A 406 -19.19 23.93 -18.80
CA GLY A 406 -19.89 24.78 -17.84
C GLY A 406 -21.38 24.46 -17.72
N THR A 407 -21.87 23.39 -18.36
CA THR A 407 -23.20 22.83 -18.13
C THR A 407 -23.15 21.72 -17.08
N TYR A 408 -24.30 21.49 -16.43
CA TYR A 408 -24.44 20.54 -15.33
C TYR A 408 -25.69 19.68 -15.55
N PRO A 409 -25.68 18.39 -15.13
CA PRO A 409 -26.89 17.60 -15.10
C PRO A 409 -27.88 18.18 -14.07
N GLU A 410 -29.17 17.97 -14.31
CA GLU A 410 -30.19 18.41 -13.37
C GLU A 410 -30.23 17.48 -12.16
N LEU A 411 -30.28 18.02 -10.95
CA LEU A 411 -30.40 17.19 -9.74
C LEU A 411 -31.84 16.72 -9.57
N ARG A 412 -32.03 15.42 -9.33
CA ARG A 412 -33.35 14.87 -9.00
C ARG A 412 -33.79 15.46 -7.66
N SER A 413 -34.93 16.16 -7.65
CA SER A 413 -35.46 16.73 -6.42
C SER A 413 -35.86 15.61 -5.45
N MET A 414 -35.38 15.68 -4.20
CA MET A 414 -35.78 14.76 -3.13
C MET A 414 -37.27 14.95 -2.82
N THR A 415 -38.14 14.28 -3.56
CA THR A 415 -39.51 14.09 -3.12
C THR A 415 -39.48 12.91 -2.16
N PHE A 416 -39.39 13.18 -0.86
CA PHE A 416 -39.56 12.18 0.19
C PHE A 416 -40.98 11.59 0.10
N ALA A 417 -41.18 10.60 -0.79
CA ALA A 417 -42.26 9.64 -0.61
C ALA A 417 -41.84 8.77 0.57
N ALA A 418 -42.42 9.03 1.74
CA ALA A 418 -42.27 8.22 2.93
C ALA A 418 -42.48 6.74 2.56
N ARG A 419 -41.39 5.96 2.48
CA ARG A 419 -41.49 4.51 2.45
C ARG A 419 -41.96 4.10 3.84
N GLU A 420 -43.18 3.58 3.91
CA GLU A 420 -43.67 2.91 5.11
C GLU A 420 -42.66 1.85 5.57
N PRO A 421 -42.38 1.76 6.88
CA PRO A 421 -41.47 0.75 7.39
C PRO A 421 -42.06 -0.64 7.09
N ARG A 422 -41.32 -1.47 6.35
CA ARG A 422 -41.63 -2.89 6.26
C ARG A 422 -41.45 -3.50 7.64
N VAL A 423 -42.57 -4.03 8.17
CA VAL A 423 -42.68 -4.83 9.40
C VAL A 423 -41.90 -6.13 9.27
#